data_AF-A0A938G2P5-F1
#
_entry.id   AF-A0A938G2P5-F1
#
_cell.length_a   1.000
_cell.length_b   1.000
_cell.length_c   1.000
_cell.angle_alpha   90.00
_cell.angle_beta   90.00
_cell.angle_gamma   90.00
#
_symmetry.space_group_name_H-M   'P 1'
#
loop_
_entity.id
_entity.type
_entity.pdbx_description
1 polymer ?
#
loop_
_entity_poly.entity_id
_entity_poly.type
_entity_poly.pdbx_seq_one_letter_code
_entity_poly.pdbx_strand_id
1 'polypeptide(L)'
;MTKSTELKTHEDRCQWCRSPFSQRQGAGRPRRFCSQACRQWDWVARQRATELALSEDELVIARKELDALRDQIYVLKCAIADVEADLDPAVDPTTRDFKAALKWLLQAAKPLANEQLHPSPSRAA
;
A
#
# COMPACT_ATOMS: atom_id res chain seq x y z
N MET A 1 -27.22 -22.17 -8.36
CA MET A 1 -25.85 -22.63 -8.05
C MET A 1 -24.87 -21.97 -9.02
N THR A 2 -24.47 -20.75 -8.72
CA THR A 2 -23.41 -20.04 -9.46
C THR A 2 -22.09 -20.34 -8.76
N LYS A 3 -21.26 -21.18 -9.38
CA LYS A 3 -19.88 -21.39 -8.96
C LYS A 3 -19.11 -20.09 -9.25
N SER A 4 -18.98 -19.23 -8.26
CA SER A 4 -18.00 -18.15 -8.30
C SER A 4 -16.62 -18.80 -8.18
N THR A 5 -15.92 -18.86 -9.31
CA THR A 5 -14.54 -19.29 -9.44
C THR A 5 -13.64 -18.43 -8.55
N GLU A 6 -13.28 -18.93 -7.37
CA GLU A 6 -12.18 -18.37 -6.59
C GLU A 6 -10.85 -18.68 -7.28
N LEU A 7 -10.46 -17.85 -8.26
CA LEU A 7 -9.06 -17.72 -8.67
C LEU A 7 -8.34 -16.87 -7.61
N LYS A 8 -8.04 -17.46 -6.45
CA LYS A 8 -7.02 -16.92 -5.54
C LYS A 8 -5.65 -17.24 -6.13
N THR A 9 -5.24 -16.47 -7.11
CA THR A 9 -3.82 -16.39 -7.48
C THR A 9 -3.11 -15.78 -6.28
N HIS A 10 -2.45 -16.60 -5.46
CA HIS A 10 -1.52 -16.11 -4.45
C HIS A 10 -0.36 -15.41 -5.17
N GLU A 11 -0.55 -14.13 -5.48
CA GLU A 11 0.55 -13.27 -5.91
C GLU A 11 1.48 -13.10 -4.72
N ASP A 12 2.61 -13.80 -4.77
CA ASP A 12 3.67 -13.59 -3.81
C ASP A 12 4.13 -12.14 -3.84
N ARG A 13 4.49 -11.62 -2.67
CA ARG A 13 4.89 -10.22 -2.49
C ARG A 13 6.40 -10.14 -2.48
N CYS A 14 6.96 -9.22 -3.27
CA CYS A 14 8.40 -8.98 -3.28
C CYS A 14 8.87 -8.60 -1.87
N GLN A 15 9.93 -9.24 -1.37
CA GLN A 15 10.40 -8.95 0.00
C GLN A 15 10.95 -7.53 0.17
N TRP A 16 11.41 -6.90 -0.93
CA TRP A 16 11.86 -5.51 -0.93
C TRP A 16 10.70 -4.53 -1.13
N CYS A 17 10.12 -4.47 -2.33
CA CYS A 17 9.15 -3.43 -2.69
C CYS A 17 7.68 -3.78 -2.38
N ARG A 18 7.40 -5.00 -1.89
CA ARG A 18 6.06 -5.53 -1.62
C ARG A 18 5.08 -5.55 -2.80
N SER A 19 5.51 -5.17 -4.00
CA SER A 19 4.72 -5.33 -5.21
C SER A 19 4.39 -6.82 -5.44
N PRO A 20 3.18 -7.13 -5.91
CA PRO A 20 2.81 -8.50 -6.25
C PRO A 20 3.63 -8.98 -7.46
N PHE A 21 3.98 -10.25 -7.49
CA PHE A 21 4.62 -10.87 -8.65
C PHE A 21 4.26 -12.36 -8.77
N SER A 22 4.32 -12.88 -10.00
CA SER A 22 4.05 -14.30 -10.25
C SER A 22 5.27 -15.17 -9.92
N GLN A 23 5.02 -16.29 -9.25
CA GLN A 23 6.03 -17.32 -9.09
C GLN A 23 6.26 -18.05 -10.41
N ARG A 24 7.52 -18.43 -10.64
CA ARG A 24 7.85 -19.33 -11.75
C ARG A 24 7.36 -20.73 -11.38
N GLN A 25 6.55 -21.33 -12.25
CA GLN A 25 6.15 -22.74 -12.11
C GLN A 25 7.33 -23.66 -12.45
N GLY A 26 7.57 -24.68 -11.63
CA GLY A 26 8.63 -25.68 -11.84
C GLY A 26 9.45 -25.99 -10.59
N ALA A 27 10.37 -26.95 -10.70
CA ALA A 27 11.30 -27.30 -9.63
C ALA A 27 12.36 -26.20 -9.40
N GLY A 28 12.67 -25.91 -8.14
CA GLY A 28 13.69 -24.94 -7.76
C GLY A 28 13.29 -24.10 -6.54
N ARG A 29 14.21 -23.24 -6.09
CA ARG A 29 13.96 -22.33 -4.98
C ARG A 29 12.95 -21.24 -5.41
N PRO A 30 11.86 -21.01 -4.64
CA PRO A 30 10.91 -19.95 -4.92
C PRO A 30 11.58 -18.58 -5.05
N ARG A 31 11.07 -17.75 -5.95
CA ARG A 31 11.55 -16.36 -6.09
C ARG A 31 11.12 -15.57 -4.86
N ARG A 32 12.01 -14.74 -4.33
CA ARG A 32 11.71 -13.83 -3.21
C ARG A 32 11.55 -12.36 -3.65
N PHE A 33 11.96 -12.05 -4.88
CA PHE A 33 12.05 -10.69 -5.40
C PHE A 33 11.48 -10.61 -6.81
N CYS A 34 10.76 -9.52 -7.10
CA CYS A 34 10.19 -9.26 -8.42
C CYS A 34 11.26 -8.97 -9.50
N SER A 35 12.44 -8.46 -9.11
CA SER A 35 13.54 -8.13 -10.01
C SER A 35 14.92 -8.30 -9.36
N GLN A 36 15.97 -8.33 -10.18
CA GLN A 36 17.37 -8.36 -9.70
C GLN A 36 17.75 -7.07 -8.97
N ALA A 37 17.23 -5.91 -9.40
CA ALA A 37 17.37 -4.64 -8.70
C ALA A 37 16.78 -4.69 -7.27
N CYS A 38 15.57 -5.25 -7.09
CA CYS A 38 14.97 -5.41 -5.76
C CYS A 38 15.81 -6.30 -4.83
N ARG A 39 16.43 -7.36 -5.38
CA ARG A 39 17.35 -8.20 -4.60
C ARG A 39 18.61 -7.44 -4.18
N GLN A 40 19.16 -6.60 -5.07
CA GLN A 40 20.34 -5.81 -4.76
C GLN A 40 20.04 -4.78 -3.66
N TRP A 41 18.90 -4.09 -3.74
CA TRP A 41 18.51 -3.10 -2.74
C TRP A 41 18.18 -3.71 -1.37
N ASP A 42 17.53 -4.88 -1.32
CA ASP A 42 17.32 -5.63 -0.06
C ASP A 42 18.65 -5.93 0.63
N TRP A 43 19.66 -6.36 -0.13
CA TRP A 43 21.00 -6.61 0.42
C TRP A 43 21.66 -5.32 0.94
N VAL A 44 21.62 -4.22 0.18
CA VAL A 44 22.19 -2.93 0.60
C VAL A 44 21.50 -2.42 1.87
N ALA A 45 20.17 -2.55 1.95
CA ALA A 45 19.40 -2.08 3.08
C ALA A 45 19.71 -2.88 4.36
N ARG A 46 19.84 -4.21 4.28
CA ARG A 46 20.28 -5.04 5.42
C ARG A 46 21.66 -4.65 5.93
N GLN A 47 22.60 -4.40 5.01
CA GLN A 47 23.96 -3.97 5.38
C GLN A 47 23.93 -2.64 6.15
N ARG A 48 23.16 -1.66 5.65
CA ARG A 48 23.00 -0.36 6.31
C ARG A 48 22.22 -0.43 7.62
N ALA A 49 21.20 -1.30 7.69
CA ALA A 49 20.46 -1.54 8.92
C ALA A 49 21.39 -2.04 10.03
N THR A 50 22.32 -2.95 9.68
CA THR A 50 23.36 -3.43 10.60
C THR A 50 24.26 -2.27 11.07
N GLU A 51 24.69 -1.38 10.18
CA GLU A 51 25.50 -0.20 10.52
C GLU A 51 24.76 0.78 11.45
N LEU A 52 23.44 0.89 11.29
CA LEU A 52 22.57 1.74 12.10
C LEU A 52 22.00 1.03 13.34
N ALA A 53 22.43 -0.20 13.62
CA ALA A 53 21.91 -1.05 14.69
C ALA A 53 20.38 -1.18 14.70
N LEU A 54 19.76 -1.18 13.51
CA LEU A 54 18.34 -1.42 13.33
C LEU A 54 18.05 -2.92 13.42
N SER A 55 16.95 -3.25 14.07
CA SER A 55 16.37 -4.59 14.08
C SER A 55 15.77 -4.97 12.73
N GLU A 56 15.51 -6.27 12.51
CA GLU A 56 14.94 -6.79 11.26
C GLU A 56 13.52 -6.24 10.96
N ASP A 57 12.81 -5.73 11.97
CA ASP A 57 11.47 -5.16 11.86
C ASP A 57 11.48 -3.62 11.73
N GLU A 58 12.66 -3.00 11.70
CA GLU A 58 12.82 -1.56 11.53
C GLU A 58 13.16 -1.19 10.07
N LEU A 59 12.61 -0.06 9.60
CA LEU A 59 12.83 0.44 8.26
C LEU A 59 13.22 1.92 8.27
N VAL A 60 14.07 2.30 7.32
CA VAL A 60 14.33 3.70 6.99
C VAL A 60 13.45 4.11 5.81
N ILE A 61 12.60 5.10 6.03
CA ILE A 61 11.76 5.74 5.01
C ILE A 61 12.17 7.21 4.85
N ALA A 62 12.07 7.76 3.63
CA ALA A 62 12.32 9.19 3.46
C ALA A 62 11.22 9.98 4.18
N ARG A 63 11.60 11.04 4.91
CA ARG A 63 10.63 11.87 5.65
C ARG A 63 9.50 12.37 4.75
N LYS A 64 9.82 12.81 3.54
CA LYS A 64 8.83 13.25 2.53
C LYS A 64 7.80 12.18 2.17
N GLU A 65 8.17 10.90 2.15
CA GLU A 65 7.26 9.80 1.83
C GLU A 65 6.33 9.53 3.01
N LEU A 66 6.85 9.60 4.23
CA LEU A 66 6.03 9.50 5.44
C LEU A 66 5.04 10.66 5.56
N ASP A 67 5.48 11.89 5.26
CA ASP A 67 4.62 13.08 5.31
C ASP A 67 3.53 13.01 4.24
N ALA A 68 3.86 12.63 3.00
CA ALA A 68 2.87 12.42 1.94
C ALA A 68 1.82 11.37 2.33
N LEU A 69 2.23 10.25 2.96
CA LEU A 69 1.30 9.25 3.46
C LEU A 69 0.36 9.81 4.54
N ARG A 70 0.91 10.60 5.48
CA ARG A 70 0.12 11.23 6.54
C ARG A 70 -0.91 12.19 5.98
N ASP A 71 -0.55 12.98 4.97
CA ASP A 71 -1.45 13.91 4.30
C ASP A 71 -2.59 13.14 3.59
N GLN A 72 -2.28 12.04 2.90
CA GLN A 72 -3.30 11.19 2.27
C GLN A 72 -4.26 10.57 3.30
N ILE A 73 -3.71 10.07 4.42
CA ILE A 73 -4.53 9.54 5.53
C ILE A 73 -5.41 10.65 6.12
N TYR A 74 -4.89 11.87 6.25
CA TYR A 74 -5.66 13.00 6.73
C TYR A 74 -6.84 13.32 5.80
N VAL A 75 -6.61 13.38 4.49
CA VAL A 75 -7.67 13.57 3.50
C VAL A 75 -8.74 12.47 3.59
N LEU A 76 -8.34 11.21 3.76
CA LEU A 76 -9.28 10.12 3.95
C LEU A 76 -10.10 10.27 5.25
N LYS A 77 -9.48 10.68 6.36
CA LYS A 77 -10.19 10.94 7.62
C LYS A 77 -11.24 12.04 7.46
N CYS A 78 -10.89 13.14 6.79
CA CYS A 78 -11.85 14.20 6.49
C CYS A 78 -13.00 13.67 5.62
N ALA A 79 -12.69 12.92 4.56
CA ALA A 79 -13.71 12.35 3.70
C ALA A 79 -14.67 11.39 4.43
N ILE A 80 -14.16 10.61 5.39
CA ILE A 80 -15.00 9.77 6.25
C ILE A 80 -15.94 10.63 7.10
N ALA A 81 -15.40 11.66 7.76
CA ALA A 81 -16.20 12.56 8.59
C ALA A 81 -17.29 13.29 7.79
N ASP A 82 -16.97 13.75 6.58
CA ASP A 82 -17.94 14.39 5.68
C ASP A 82 -19.07 13.40 5.31
N VAL A 83 -18.72 12.16 4.97
CA VAL A 83 -19.70 11.13 4.61
C VAL A 83 -20.58 10.75 5.80
N GLU A 84 -20.03 10.68 7.01
CA GLU A 84 -20.80 10.42 8.23
C GLU A 84 -21.81 11.54 8.50
N ALA A 85 -21.44 12.79 8.28
CA ALA A 85 -22.33 13.94 8.43
C ALA A 85 -23.40 14.00 7.31
N ASP A 86 -22.98 13.80 6.06
CA ASP A 86 -23.86 13.87 4.88
C ASP A 86 -24.90 12.75 4.86
N LEU A 87 -24.58 11.59 5.44
CA LEU A 87 -25.45 10.41 5.46
C LEU A 87 -26.09 10.16 6.83
N ASP A 88 -26.11 11.15 7.72
CA ASP A 88 -26.82 11.06 9.00
C ASP A 88 -28.33 10.82 8.74
N PRO A 89 -28.93 9.76 9.30
CA PRO A 89 -30.37 9.50 9.15
C PRO A 89 -31.27 10.66 9.59
N ALA A 90 -30.80 11.54 10.48
CA ALA A 90 -31.55 12.71 10.94
C ALA A 90 -31.78 13.76 9.84
N VAL A 91 -30.99 13.77 8.77
CA VAL A 91 -31.14 14.71 7.64
C VAL A 91 -31.83 14.10 6.42
N ASP A 92 -32.35 12.88 6.52
CA ASP A 92 -33.06 12.14 5.45
C ASP A 92 -32.33 12.17 4.08
N PRO A 93 -31.11 11.61 4.01
CA PRO A 93 -30.24 11.73 2.84
C PRO A 93 -30.84 11.04 1.61
N THR A 94 -30.78 11.74 0.47
CA THR A 94 -31.32 11.24 -0.78
C THR A 94 -30.34 10.29 -1.48
N THR A 95 -30.83 9.49 -2.43
CA THR A 95 -29.98 8.66 -3.31
C THR A 95 -28.88 9.47 -4.02
N ARG A 96 -29.09 10.76 -4.28
CA ARG A 96 -28.07 11.64 -4.86
C ARG A 96 -26.91 11.87 -3.88
N ASP A 97 -27.23 12.05 -2.61
CA ASP A 97 -26.26 12.34 -1.55
C ASP A 97 -25.40 11.09 -1.29
N PHE A 98 -26.00 9.89 -1.26
CA PHE A 98 -25.25 8.62 -1.24
C PHE A 98 -24.27 8.48 -2.42
N LYS A 99 -24.68 8.85 -3.64
CA LYS A 99 -23.78 8.80 -4.80
C LYS A 99 -22.64 9.81 -4.70
N ALA A 100 -22.91 11.00 -4.19
CA ALA A 100 -21.91 12.04 -3.98
C ALA A 100 -20.90 11.62 -2.90
N ALA A 101 -21.39 11.17 -1.74
CA ALA A 101 -20.61 10.65 -0.63
C ALA A 101 -19.70 9.48 -1.06
N LEU A 102 -20.25 8.48 -1.77
CA LEU A 102 -19.45 7.36 -2.28
C LEU A 102 -18.37 7.82 -3.27
N LYS A 103 -18.70 8.74 -4.18
CA LYS A 103 -17.72 9.29 -5.13
C LYS A 103 -16.60 10.01 -4.40
N TRP A 104 -16.93 10.83 -3.41
CA TRP A 104 -15.97 11.57 -2.59
C TRP A 104 -15.04 10.62 -1.85
N LEU A 105 -15.60 9.64 -1.14
CA LEU A 105 -14.84 8.63 -0.40
C LEU A 105 -13.88 7.86 -1.32
N LEU A 106 -14.35 7.44 -2.51
CA LEU A 106 -13.50 6.75 -3.48
C LEU A 106 -12.38 7.65 -4.04
N GLN A 107 -12.63 8.96 -4.21
CA GLN A 107 -11.60 9.90 -4.63
C GLN A 107 -10.52 10.07 -3.56
N ALA A 108 -10.91 10.14 -2.27
CA ALA A 108 -9.97 10.23 -1.16
C ALA A 108 -9.20 8.92 -0.91
N ALA A 109 -9.84 7.76 -1.07
CA ALA A 109 -9.23 6.47 -0.80
C ALA A 109 -8.29 5.97 -1.91
N LYS A 110 -8.55 6.32 -3.19
CA LYS A 110 -7.77 5.82 -4.34
C LYS A 110 -6.27 6.16 -4.28
N PRO A 111 -5.85 7.39 -3.92
CA PRO A 111 -4.43 7.70 -3.75
C PRO A 111 -3.78 6.72 -2.76
N LEU A 112 -4.36 6.57 -1.57
CA LEU A 112 -3.85 5.69 -0.53
C LEU A 112 -3.81 4.21 -0.94
N ALA A 113 -4.82 3.74 -1.69
CA ALA A 113 -4.88 2.36 -2.16
C ALA A 113 -3.87 2.04 -3.27
N ASN A 114 -3.48 3.05 -4.06
CA ASN A 114 -2.56 2.88 -5.19
C ASN A 114 -1.12 3.23 -4.83
N GLU A 115 -0.90 4.02 -3.78
CA GLU A 115 0.42 4.39 -3.29
C GLU A 115 1.13 3.14 -2.74
N GLN A 116 2.32 2.84 -3.26
CA GLN A 116 3.20 1.84 -2.67
C GLN A 116 4.30 2.57 -1.91
N LEU A 117 4.36 2.35 -0.59
CA LEU A 117 5.52 2.76 0.18
C LEU A 117 6.69 1.88 -0.22
N HIS A 118 7.71 2.51 -0.79
CA HIS A 118 8.95 1.84 -1.10
C HIS A 118 9.93 2.07 0.05
N PRO A 119 10.63 1.03 0.52
CA PRO A 119 11.76 1.25 1.41
C PRO A 119 12.76 2.16 0.69
N SER A 120 13.27 3.17 1.39
CA SER A 120 14.15 4.14 0.75
C SER A 120 15.40 3.41 0.24
N PRO A 121 15.76 3.52 -1.06
CA PRO A 121 17.03 2.98 -1.54
C PRO A 121 18.22 3.77 -0.95
N SER A 122 17.97 4.89 -0.28
CA SER A 122 18.91 5.95 0.09
C SER A 122 20.21 5.92 -0.74
N ARG A 123 20.18 6.50 -1.95
CA ARG A 123 21.39 7.20 -2.38
C ARG A 123 21.47 8.41 -1.46
N ALA A 124 22.29 8.30 -0.41
CA ALA A 124 22.86 9.51 0.17
C ALA A 124 23.59 10.21 -0.99
N ALA A 125 23.06 11.35 -1.39
CA ALA A 125 23.71 12.35 -2.21
C ALA A 125 23.54 13.67 -1.46
#